data_AF-A0A453GCA7-F1
#
_entry.id   AF-A0A453GCA7-F1
#
_cell.length_a   1.000
_cell.length_b   1.000
_cell.length_c   1.000
_cell.angle_alpha   90.00
_cell.angle_beta   90.00
_cell.angle_gamma   90.00
#
_symmetry.space_group_name_H-M   'P 1'
#
loop_
_entity.id
_entity.type
_entity.pdbx_description
1 polymer ?
#
loop_
_entity_poly.entity_id
_entity_poly.type
_entity_poly.pdbx_seq_one_letter_code
_entity_poly.pdbx_strand_id
1 'polypeptide(L)'
;MVEGKNEDISTIELSGGARIHYIFQSIFVKSLEGVDPCEDVTDEDIRMAIQNATGPRSALFVPEVPFEVLVRRQISRLLDPSLQCADFIYEELVKMSHRCLCNELQQFPILRRSMDEVIGKFLRDGLKPAQDMIAHIIEMEADYINTSHPSFIGGSKAVEQAQQQVRAARLPATVVRRVC
;
A
#
# COMPACT_ATOMS: atom_id res chain seq x y z
N MET A 1 24.74 -1.64 13.50
CA MET A 1 23.29 -1.61 13.85
C MET A 1 22.35 -1.81 12.64
N VAL A 2 22.56 -1.16 11.49
CA VAL A 2 21.77 -1.43 10.27
C VAL A 2 21.99 -2.84 9.75
N GLU A 3 23.24 -3.30 9.68
CA GLU A 3 23.57 -4.66 9.20
C GLU A 3 23.34 -5.77 10.25
N GLY A 4 22.79 -5.47 11.42
CA GLY A 4 22.59 -6.46 12.48
C GLY A 4 23.86 -6.95 13.21
N LYS A 5 25.06 -6.47 12.84
CA LYS A 5 26.35 -6.82 13.48
C LYS A 5 26.65 -6.02 14.75
N ASN A 6 25.67 -5.85 15.65
CA ASN A 6 25.92 -5.14 16.91
C ASN A 6 26.50 -6.10 17.96
N GLU A 7 27.43 -5.64 18.79
CA GLU A 7 27.98 -6.43 19.90
C GLU A 7 26.93 -6.60 21.02
N ASP A 8 26.17 -5.55 21.30
CA ASP A 8 25.03 -5.57 22.23
C ASP A 8 23.71 -5.74 21.46
N ILE A 9 23.25 -6.99 21.36
CA ILE A 9 21.97 -7.34 20.72
C ILE A 9 20.87 -7.40 21.80
N SER A 10 19.84 -6.56 21.65
CA SER A 10 18.63 -6.64 22.48
C SER A 10 17.88 -7.95 22.21
N THR A 11 17.53 -8.67 23.28
CA THR A 11 16.73 -9.91 23.22
C THR A 11 15.23 -9.68 23.47
N ILE A 12 14.83 -8.41 23.70
CA ILE A 12 13.47 -8.05 24.13
C ILE A 12 12.67 -7.44 22.97
N GLU A 13 13.30 -6.63 22.12
CA GLU A 13 12.63 -5.95 21.01
C GLU A 13 13.45 -6.01 19.71
N LEU A 14 12.73 -6.08 18.59
CA LEU A 14 13.34 -5.88 17.27
C LEU A 14 13.80 -4.42 17.14
N SER A 15 15.06 -4.24 16.75
CA SER A 15 15.66 -2.93 16.49
C SER A 15 16.60 -2.96 15.29
N GLY A 16 16.96 -1.79 14.78
CA GLY A 16 17.90 -1.65 13.69
C GLY A 16 17.37 -2.21 12.36
N GLY A 17 18.24 -2.89 11.61
CA GLY A 17 17.85 -3.48 10.32
C GLY A 17 16.74 -4.53 10.42
N ALA A 18 16.71 -5.30 11.50
CA ALA A 18 15.65 -6.29 11.72
C ALA A 18 14.28 -5.63 11.89
N ARG A 19 14.23 -4.48 12.57
CA ARG A 19 13.00 -3.69 12.70
C ARG A 19 12.56 -3.08 11.37
N ILE A 20 13.50 -2.56 10.57
CA ILE A 20 13.21 -2.06 9.21
C ILE A 20 12.62 -3.17 8.34
N HIS A 21 13.20 -4.37 8.35
CA HIS A 21 12.67 -5.51 7.60
C HIS A 21 11.24 -5.88 8.06
N TYR A 22 11.00 -5.87 9.38
CA TYR A 22 9.67 -6.09 9.94
C TYR A 22 8.66 -5.02 9.50
N ILE A 23 9.06 -3.74 9.44
CA ILE A 23 8.21 -2.66 8.94
C ILE A 23 7.78 -2.96 7.49
N PHE A 24 8.72 -3.33 6.61
CA PHE A 24 8.39 -3.66 5.22
C PHE A 24 7.47 -4.89 5.12
N GLN A 25 7.83 -6.00 5.76
CA GLN A 25 7.16 -7.28 5.50
C GLN A 25 5.90 -7.49 6.33
N SER A 26 5.86 -6.99 7.55
CA SER A 26 4.77 -7.29 8.49
C SER A 26 3.83 -6.11 8.74
N ILE A 27 4.29 -4.88 8.54
CA ILE A 27 3.44 -3.69 8.70
C ILE A 27 2.94 -3.25 7.32
N PHE A 28 3.86 -2.90 6.41
CA PHE A 28 3.49 -2.32 5.13
C PHE A 28 2.68 -3.28 4.26
N VAL A 29 3.12 -4.53 4.07
CA VAL A 29 2.35 -5.53 3.31
C VAL A 29 0.94 -5.70 3.89
N LYS A 30 0.79 -5.81 5.21
CA LYS A 30 -0.53 -5.95 5.85
C LYS A 30 -1.39 -4.69 5.69
N SER A 31 -0.79 -3.51 5.76
CA SER A 31 -1.49 -2.25 5.49
C SER A 31 -2.00 -2.20 4.06
N LEU A 32 -1.22 -2.68 3.07
CA LEU A 32 -1.66 -2.76 1.68
C LEU A 32 -2.77 -3.81 1.48
N GLU A 33 -2.62 -5.01 2.05
CA GLU A 33 -3.63 -6.07 2.01
C GLU A 33 -4.93 -5.67 2.72
N GLY A 34 -4.85 -4.75 3.68
CA GLY A 34 -6.00 -4.19 4.38
C GLY A 34 -6.77 -3.14 3.58
N VAL A 35 -6.24 -2.65 2.46
CA VAL A 35 -6.96 -1.74 1.57
C VAL A 35 -7.95 -2.56 0.73
N ASP A 36 -9.24 -2.45 1.08
CA ASP A 36 -10.30 -3.11 0.30
C ASP A 36 -10.43 -2.45 -1.08
N PRO A 37 -10.21 -3.18 -2.19
CA PRO A 37 -10.26 -2.64 -3.55
C PRO A 37 -11.65 -2.18 -3.98
N CYS A 38 -12.71 -2.58 -3.27
CA CYS A 38 -14.10 -2.20 -3.56
C CYS A 38 -14.68 -1.24 -2.52
N GLU A 39 -13.91 -0.83 -1.51
CA GLU A 39 -14.36 0.16 -0.54
C GLU A 39 -14.66 1.49 -1.24
N ASP A 40 -15.79 2.09 -0.86
CA ASP A 40 -16.38 3.27 -1.48
C ASP A 40 -16.69 3.16 -2.99
N VAL A 41 -16.88 1.94 -3.50
CA VAL A 41 -17.36 1.68 -4.87
C VAL A 41 -18.70 0.96 -4.79
N THR A 42 -19.79 1.74 -4.84
CA THR A 42 -21.14 1.15 -4.86
C THR A 42 -21.61 0.88 -6.29
N ASP A 43 -22.57 -0.02 -6.45
CA ASP A 43 -23.24 -0.26 -7.74
C ASP A 43 -23.89 1.02 -8.29
N GLU A 44 -24.37 1.89 -7.39
CA GLU A 44 -24.92 3.19 -7.74
C GLU A 44 -23.84 4.07 -8.37
N ASP A 45 -22.66 4.17 -7.74
CA ASP A 45 -21.51 4.95 -8.25
C ASP A 45 -21.03 4.43 -9.60
N ILE A 46 -20.90 3.10 -9.76
CA ILE A 46 -20.52 2.46 -11.03
C ILE A 46 -21.52 2.85 -12.12
N ARG A 47 -22.81 2.71 -11.85
CA ARG A 47 -23.87 3.02 -12.81
C ARG A 47 -23.90 4.51 -13.15
N MET A 48 -23.71 5.39 -12.17
CA MET A 48 -23.61 6.84 -12.40
C MET A 48 -22.38 7.18 -13.26
N ALA A 49 -21.23 6.57 -12.99
CA ALA A 49 -20.03 6.76 -13.79
C ALA A 49 -20.23 6.31 -15.25
N ILE A 50 -20.89 5.17 -15.48
CA ILE A 50 -21.24 4.68 -16.82
C ILE A 50 -22.18 5.66 -17.54
N GLN A 51 -23.22 6.13 -16.86
CA GLN A 51 -24.17 7.09 -17.44
C GLN A 51 -23.48 8.41 -17.82
N ASN A 52 -22.64 8.94 -16.92
CA ASN A 52 -21.89 10.17 -17.15
C ASN A 52 -20.88 10.01 -18.31
N ALA A 53 -20.18 8.87 -18.40
CA ALA A 53 -19.25 8.60 -19.49
C ALA A 53 -19.94 8.37 -20.84
N THR A 54 -21.16 7.81 -20.82
CA THR A 54 -22.00 7.63 -22.02
C THR A 54 -22.51 8.98 -22.54
N GLY A 55 -22.82 9.90 -21.62
CA GLY A 55 -23.31 11.24 -21.94
C GLY A 55 -24.68 11.20 -22.65
N PRO A 56 -24.97 12.15 -23.57
CA PRO A 56 -26.28 12.25 -24.22
C PRO A 56 -26.50 11.23 -25.34
N ARG A 57 -25.50 10.39 -25.67
CA ARG A 57 -25.55 9.46 -26.79
C ARG A 57 -26.11 8.11 -26.33
N SER A 58 -26.84 7.44 -27.20
CA SER A 58 -27.12 6.01 -27.03
C SER A 58 -25.82 5.23 -27.26
N ALA A 59 -25.39 4.46 -26.25
CA ALA A 59 -24.23 3.58 -26.35
C ALA A 59 -24.69 2.13 -26.56
N LEU A 60 -24.04 1.45 -27.51
CA LEU A 60 -24.20 0.00 -27.73
C LEU A 60 -23.28 -0.83 -26.84
N PHE A 61 -22.20 -0.22 -26.34
CA PHE A 61 -21.19 -0.84 -25.49
C PHE A 61 -20.93 0.04 -24.26
N VAL A 62 -20.53 -0.58 -23.16
CA VAL A 62 -20.14 0.14 -21.94
C VAL A 62 -18.79 0.84 -22.19
N PRO A 63 -18.66 2.15 -21.90
CA PRO A 63 -17.38 2.85 -22.02
C PRO A 63 -16.32 2.28 -21.08
N GLU A 64 -15.04 2.37 -21.47
CA GLU A 64 -13.90 1.91 -20.64
C GLU A 64 -13.53 2.93 -19.54
N VAL A 65 -13.79 4.22 -19.77
CA VAL A 65 -13.41 5.33 -18.88
C VAL A 65 -13.90 5.15 -17.43
N PRO A 66 -15.15 4.73 -17.13
CA PRO A 66 -15.60 4.48 -15.77
C PRO A 66 -14.73 3.48 -15.02
N PHE A 67 -14.32 2.40 -15.69
CA PHE A 67 -13.43 1.40 -15.09
C PHE A 67 -12.08 2.02 -14.74
N GLU A 68 -11.46 2.76 -15.66
CA GLU A 68 -10.18 3.43 -15.39
C GLU A 68 -10.30 4.42 -14.23
N VAL A 69 -11.35 5.25 -14.19
CA VAL A 69 -11.56 6.24 -13.12
C VAL A 69 -11.67 5.55 -11.76
N LEU A 70 -12.43 4.45 -11.68
CA LEU A 70 -12.59 3.70 -10.44
C LEU A 70 -11.27 3.05 -10.01
N VAL A 71 -10.54 2.42 -10.93
CA VAL A 71 -9.23 1.81 -10.65
C VAL A 71 -8.22 2.86 -10.20
N ARG A 72 -8.14 4.02 -10.87
CA ARG A 72 -7.26 5.14 -10.48
C ARG A 72 -7.54 5.58 -9.05
N ARG A 73 -8.81 5.73 -8.67
CA ARG A 73 -9.22 6.08 -7.30
C ARG A 73 -8.71 5.05 -6.28
N GLN A 74 -8.76 3.77 -6.61
CA GLN A 74 -8.28 2.71 -5.73
C GLN A 74 -6.74 2.68 -5.64
N ILE A 75 -6.02 2.92 -6.74
CA ILE A 75 -4.55 3.03 -6.75
C ILE A 75 -4.09 4.19 -5.86
N SER A 76 -4.75 5.34 -5.92
CA SER A 76 -4.38 6.50 -5.09
C SER A 76 -4.47 6.23 -3.57
N ARG A 77 -5.32 5.30 -3.14
CA ARG A 77 -5.45 4.91 -1.72
C ARG A 77 -4.23 4.16 -1.18
N LEU A 78 -3.34 3.68 -2.06
CA LEU A 78 -2.09 3.04 -1.68
C LEU A 78 -1.01 4.06 -1.25
N LEU A 79 -1.24 5.35 -1.48
CA LEU A 79 -0.28 6.41 -1.12
C LEU A 79 -0.08 6.51 0.39
N ASP A 80 -1.17 6.68 1.14
CA ASP A 80 -1.13 6.85 2.60
C ASP A 80 -0.37 5.74 3.34
N PRO A 81 -0.67 4.43 3.12
CA PRO A 81 0.09 3.36 3.76
C PRO A 81 1.57 3.32 3.32
N SER A 82 1.88 3.78 2.10
CA SER A 82 3.26 3.86 1.60
C SER A 82 4.05 4.99 2.25
N LEU A 83 3.43 6.17 2.43
CA LEU A 83 4.04 7.28 3.15
C LEU A 83 4.24 6.94 4.63
N GLN A 84 3.25 6.29 5.26
CA GLN A 84 3.36 5.84 6.64
C GLN A 84 4.50 4.83 6.83
N CYS A 85 4.74 3.96 5.84
CA CYS A 85 5.90 3.06 5.87
C CYS A 85 7.23 3.84 5.89
N ALA A 86 7.36 4.88 5.07
CA ALA A 86 8.55 5.74 5.07
C ALA A 86 8.76 6.44 6.41
N ASP A 87 7.69 6.93 7.03
CA ASP A 87 7.74 7.58 8.35
C ASP A 87 8.20 6.60 9.44
N PHE A 88 7.67 5.38 9.47
CA PHE A 88 8.13 4.36 10.43
C PHE A 88 9.60 4.00 10.27
N ILE A 89 10.10 3.94 9.02
CA ILE A 89 11.51 3.70 8.75
C ILE A 89 12.36 4.88 9.22
N TYR A 90 11.93 6.11 8.93
CA TYR A 90 12.59 7.32 9.41
C TYR A 90 12.68 7.36 10.95
N GLU A 91 11.60 7.04 11.65
CA GLU A 91 11.60 6.95 13.11
C GLU A 91 12.61 5.92 13.62
N GLU A 92 12.70 4.76 12.97
CA GLU A 92 13.68 3.74 13.34
C GLU A 92 15.10 4.25 13.10
N LEU A 93 15.38 4.91 11.97
CA LEU A 93 16.69 5.49 11.68
C LEU A 93 17.10 6.57 12.72
N VAL A 94 16.15 7.39 13.19
CA VAL A 94 16.40 8.37 14.25
C VAL A 94 16.68 7.68 15.59
N LYS A 95 15.92 6.65 15.96
CA LYS A 95 16.22 5.83 17.16
C LYS A 95 17.60 5.23 17.06
N MET A 96 17.97 4.76 15.86
CA MET A 96 19.28 4.18 15.62
C MET A 96 20.41 5.20 15.78
N SER A 97 20.26 6.42 15.25
CA SER A 97 21.28 7.44 15.38
C SER A 97 21.57 7.80 16.84
N HIS A 98 20.53 7.92 17.67
CA HIS A 98 20.73 8.23 19.08
C HIS A 98 21.39 7.10 19.87
N ARG A 99 21.10 5.84 19.52
CA ARG A 99 21.78 4.67 20.12
C ARG A 99 23.22 4.52 19.65
N CYS A 100 23.56 4.92 18.42
CA CYS A 100 24.92 4.89 17.91
C CYS A 100 25.82 5.97 18.54
N LEU A 101 25.25 7.09 18.97
CA LEU A 101 25.96 8.14 19.70
C LEU A 101 26.14 7.72 21.19
N CYS A 102 26.94 6.67 21.38
CA CYS A 102 27.18 6.01 22.66
C CYS A 102 28.32 6.62 23.49
N ASN A 103 28.49 6.06 24.68
CA ASN A 103 29.12 6.57 25.91
C ASN A 103 30.42 7.38 25.78
N GLU A 104 31.29 7.12 24.81
CA GLU A 104 32.54 7.85 24.65
C GLU A 104 32.30 9.33 24.32
N LEU A 105 31.26 9.63 23.53
CA LEU A 105 30.88 10.99 23.18
C LEU A 105 30.19 11.74 24.33
N GLN A 106 29.80 11.06 25.42
CA GLN A 106 29.28 11.75 26.61
C GLN A 106 30.34 12.66 27.24
N GLN A 107 31.62 12.31 27.10
CA GLN A 107 32.73 13.12 27.59
C GLN A 107 32.92 14.41 26.76
N PHE A 108 32.30 14.50 25.57
CA PHE A 108 32.41 15.63 24.65
C PHE A 108 31.01 16.19 24.28
N PRO A 109 30.33 16.89 25.20
CA PRO A 109 28.93 17.30 25.03
C PRO A 109 28.68 18.21 23.83
N ILE A 110 29.64 19.08 23.48
CA ILE A 110 29.55 19.97 22.31
C ILE A 110 29.60 19.16 21.01
N LEU A 111 30.54 18.20 20.92
CA LEU A 111 30.67 17.33 19.76
C LEU A 111 29.42 16.47 19.58
N ARG A 112 28.93 15.87 20.66
CA ARG A 112 27.70 15.07 20.64
C ARG A 112 26.52 15.87 20.07
N ARG A 113 26.30 17.09 20.58
CA ARG A 113 25.22 17.96 20.09
C ARG A 113 25.37 18.28 18.61
N SER A 114 26.58 18.61 18.16
CA SER A 114 26.85 18.87 16.74
C SER A 114 26.59 17.65 15.86
N MET A 115 26.91 16.43 16.33
CA MET A 115 26.61 15.20 15.60
C MET A 115 25.11 14.92 15.54
N ASP A 116 24.39 15.05 16.66
CA ASP A 116 22.93 14.92 16.70
C ASP A 116 22.25 15.89 15.72
N GLU A 117 22.72 17.15 15.65
CA GLU A 117 22.20 18.17 14.73
C GLU A 117 22.45 17.80 13.26
N VAL A 118 23.67 17.38 12.91
CA VAL A 118 24.04 17.01 11.53
C VAL A 118 23.30 15.75 11.08
N ILE A 119 23.27 14.70 11.91
CA ILE A 119 22.59 13.44 11.57
C ILE A 119 21.09 13.65 11.51
N GLY A 120 20.52 14.37 12.48
CA GLY A 120 19.09 14.69 12.47
C GLY A 120 18.69 15.49 11.24
N LYS A 121 19.52 16.45 10.81
CA LYS A 121 19.29 17.19 9.57
C LYS A 121 19.38 16.26 8.35
N PHE A 122 20.43 15.44 8.24
CA PHE A 122 20.60 14.51 7.13
C PHE A 122 19.40 13.57 6.97
N LEU A 123 18.91 12.99 8.07
CA LEU A 123 17.75 12.09 8.03
C LEU A 123 16.46 12.83 7.62
N ARG A 124 16.23 14.04 8.15
CA ARG A 124 15.06 14.86 7.78
C ARG A 124 15.09 15.27 6.32
N ASP A 125 16.24 15.73 5.84
CA ASP A 125 16.43 16.16 4.46
C ASP A 125 16.29 14.98 3.48
N GLY A 126 16.55 13.75 3.93
CA GLY A 126 16.34 12.52 3.16
C GLY A 126 14.90 12.00 3.10
N LEU A 127 14.06 12.33 4.09
CA LEU A 127 12.67 11.83 4.15
C LEU A 127 11.81 12.41 3.04
N LYS A 128 11.87 13.73 2.83
CA LYS A 128 11.01 14.40 1.84
C LYS A 128 11.22 13.89 0.40
N PRO A 129 12.47 13.77 -0.11
CA PRO A 129 12.71 13.17 -1.43
C PRO A 129 12.22 11.73 -1.55
N ALA A 130 12.28 10.93 -0.47
CA ALA A 130 11.77 9.57 -0.49
C ALA A 130 10.24 9.54 -0.57
N GLN A 131 9.55 10.39 0.20
CA GLN A 131 8.10 10.56 0.11
C GLN A 131 7.65 11.06 -1.26
N ASP A 132 8.39 11.99 -1.86
CA ASP A 132 8.11 12.49 -3.21
C ASP A 132 8.28 11.38 -4.26
N MET A 133 9.31 10.55 -4.13
CA MET A 133 9.48 9.37 -4.99
C MET A 133 8.32 8.38 -4.85
N ILE A 134 7.88 8.11 -3.62
CA ILE A 134 6.71 7.24 -3.35
C ILE A 134 5.47 7.81 -4.04
N ALA A 135 5.22 9.12 -3.90
CA ALA A 135 4.10 9.78 -4.55
C ALA A 135 4.15 9.65 -6.07
N HIS A 136 5.31 9.91 -6.69
CA HIS A 136 5.49 9.75 -8.13
C HIS A 136 5.25 8.32 -8.60
N ILE A 137 5.65 7.29 -7.84
CA ILE A 137 5.37 5.89 -8.20
C ILE A 137 3.86 5.65 -8.25
N ILE A 138 3.12 6.08 -7.23
CA ILE A 138 1.66 5.92 -7.22
C ILE A 138 0.99 6.70 -8.35
N GLU A 139 1.46 7.90 -8.66
CA GLU A 139 0.96 8.70 -9.77
C GLU A 139 1.21 8.02 -11.12
N MET A 140 2.39 7.44 -11.35
CA MET A 140 2.69 6.69 -12.57
C MET A 140 1.78 5.47 -12.75
N GLU A 141 1.53 4.72 -11.68
CA GLU A 141 0.61 3.56 -11.71
C GLU A 141 -0.85 3.99 -12.00
N ALA A 142 -1.26 5.19 -11.56
CA ALA A 142 -2.58 5.73 -11.85
C ALA A 142 -2.70 6.36 -13.26
N ASP A 143 -1.60 6.83 -13.85
CA ASP A 143 -1.65 7.49 -15.17
C ASP A 143 -2.07 6.51 -16.27
N TYR A 144 -1.49 5.30 -16.28
CA TYR A 144 -1.72 4.29 -17.30
C TYR A 144 -2.18 2.94 -16.73
N ILE A 145 -3.42 2.53 -17.08
CA ILE A 145 -3.96 1.23 -16.73
C ILE A 145 -3.69 0.22 -17.85
N ASN A 146 -2.77 -0.73 -17.60
CA ASN A 146 -2.43 -1.76 -18.57
C ASN A 146 -3.45 -2.90 -18.61
N THR A 147 -4.49 -2.77 -19.45
CA THR A 147 -5.49 -3.82 -19.70
C THR A 147 -4.97 -5.00 -20.53
N SER A 148 -3.72 -4.93 -21.03
CA SER A 148 -3.05 -6.04 -21.74
C SER A 148 -2.17 -6.89 -20.82
N HIS A 149 -2.13 -6.59 -19.52
CA HIS A 149 -1.31 -7.34 -18.56
C HIS A 149 -1.75 -8.82 -18.48
N PRO A 150 -0.83 -9.80 -18.45
CA PRO A 150 -1.17 -11.23 -18.49
C PRO A 150 -2.10 -11.71 -17.36
N SER A 151 -2.00 -11.08 -16.18
CA SER A 151 -2.87 -11.39 -15.04
C SER A 151 -4.24 -10.70 -15.09
N PHE A 152 -4.46 -9.80 -16.05
CA PHE A 152 -5.78 -9.18 -16.22
C PHE A 152 -6.71 -10.14 -16.97
N ILE A 153 -7.79 -10.54 -16.30
CA ILE A 153 -8.75 -11.52 -16.85
C ILE A 153 -9.48 -11.01 -18.09
N GLY A 154 -9.64 -9.68 -18.22
CA GLY A 154 -10.41 -9.05 -19.29
C GLY A 154 -11.93 -9.15 -19.11
N GLY A 155 -12.67 -8.30 -19.82
CA GLY A 155 -14.13 -8.19 -19.67
C GLY A 155 -14.90 -9.47 -19.99
N SER A 156 -14.55 -10.18 -21.07
CA SER A 156 -15.27 -11.40 -21.48
C SER A 156 -15.18 -12.51 -20.44
N LYS A 157 -13.97 -12.81 -19.94
CA LYS A 157 -13.78 -13.83 -18.89
C LYS A 157 -14.40 -13.41 -17.57
N ALA A 158 -14.34 -12.11 -17.22
CA ALA A 158 -14.99 -11.58 -16.02
C ALA A 158 -16.51 -11.81 -16.06
N VAL A 159 -17.16 -11.53 -17.20
CA VAL A 159 -18.60 -11.76 -17.38
C VAL A 159 -18.95 -13.25 -17.30
N GLU A 160 -18.16 -14.13 -17.92
CA GLU A 160 -18.36 -15.58 -17.83
C GLU A 160 -18.29 -16.07 -16.38
N GLN A 161 -17.29 -15.61 -15.61
CA GLN A 161 -17.15 -15.97 -14.20
C GLN A 161 -18.31 -15.42 -13.34
N ALA A 162 -18.70 -14.16 -13.55
CA ALA A 162 -19.84 -13.57 -12.84
C ALA A 162 -21.14 -14.34 -13.12
N GLN A 163 -21.39 -14.73 -14.38
CA GLN A 163 -22.55 -15.54 -14.74
C GLN A 163 -22.54 -16.92 -14.09
N GLN A 164 -21.37 -17.57 -13.99
CA GLN A 164 -21.22 -18.85 -13.29
C GLN A 164 -21.54 -18.71 -11.80
N GLN A 165 -21.05 -17.65 -11.14
CA GLN A 165 -21.33 -17.39 -9.72
C GLN A 165 -22.84 -17.15 -9.49
N VAL A 166 -23.49 -16.36 -10.33
CA VAL A 166 -24.95 -16.12 -10.25
C VAL A 166 -25.74 -17.42 -10.47
N ARG A 167 -25.31 -18.29 -11.39
CA ARG A 167 -25.94 -19.60 -11.59
C ARG A 167 -25.75 -20.52 -10.39
N ALA A 168 -24.55 -20.57 -9.82
CA ALA A 168 -24.24 -21.38 -8.64
C ALA A 168 -25.06 -20.93 -7.41
N ALA A 169 -25.21 -19.62 -7.21
CA ALA A 169 -26.02 -19.05 -6.13
C ALA A 169 -27.53 -19.31 -6.28
N ARG A 170 -28.01 -19.66 -7.50
CA ARG A 170 -29.41 -19.97 -7.79
C ARG A 170 -29.78 -21.44 -7.61
N LEU A 171 -28.83 -22.34 -7.37
CA LEU A 171 -29.12 -23.75 -7.08
C LEU A 171 -29.68 -23.87 -5.64
N PRO A 172 -30.91 -24.36 -5.43
CA PRO A 172 -31.45 -24.52 -4.09
C PRO A 172 -30.69 -25.61 -3.35
N ALA A 173 -30.38 -25.39 -2.07
CA ALA A 173 -29.84 -26.41 -1.18
C ALA A 173 -30.72 -27.66 -1.24
N THR A 174 -30.21 -28.74 -1.83
CA THR A 174 -30.91 -30.01 -1.93
C THR A 174 -31.23 -30.48 -0.52
N VAL A 175 -32.50 -30.39 -0.12
CA VAL A 175 -33.01 -30.90 1.15
C VAL A 175 -32.75 -32.40 1.17
N VAL A 176 -31.71 -32.83 1.89
CA VAL A 176 -31.48 -34.23 2.20
C VAL A 176 -32.61 -34.67 3.13
N ARG A 177 -33.68 -35.24 2.56
CA ARG A 177 -34.69 -35.98 3.33
C ARG A 177 -34.02 -37.20 3.95
N ARG A 178 -33.67 -37.10 5.24
CA ARG A 178 -33.46 -38.28 6.08
C ARG A 178 -34.79 -39.02 6.17
N VAL A 179 -34.84 -40.20 5.53
CA VAL A 179 -35.92 -41.17 5.75
C VAL A 179 -35.61 -41.91 7.04
N CYS A 180 -36.61 -41.98 7.92
CA CYS A 180 -36.60 -42.66 9.22
C CYS A 180 -36.30 -44.15 9.12
#